data_AF-A0A846YCV8-F1
#
_entry.id   AF-A0A846YCV8-F1
#
_cell.length_a   1.000
_cell.length_b   1.000
_cell.length_c   1.000
_cell.angle_alpha   90.00
_cell.angle_beta   90.00
_cell.angle_gamma   90.00
#
_symmetry.space_group_name_H-M   'P 1'
#
loop_
_entity.id
_entity.type
_entity.pdbx_description
1 polymer ?
#
loop_
_entity_poly.entity_id
_entity_poly.type
_entity_poly.pdbx_seq_one_letter_code
_entity_poly.pdbx_strand_id
1 'polypeptide(L)'
;MDLDRISTRAAELAAAFGVRAPLIVAGDVPAWSTLGLRYSAWNLRPALKAGPGFDRLPAAEQDGALAMMVLAIDFQRTGANKTALIYALSYMAIALPLIYVAAYHEVPRSVTLSIFGGLYILGYLLTFGLRFFRMIHRVDHRVAEVMGRPVVDLMMDHEIRNAHLIPRSRRLLFALYCPTRAQRLRRLDAAFGPRRITA
;
A
#
# COMPACT_ATOMS: atom_id res chain seq x y z
N MET A 1 -9.58 3.96 -23.82
CA MET A 1 -8.36 3.83 -23.00
C MET A 1 -7.14 3.80 -23.87
N ASP A 2 -6.38 4.90 -23.81
CA ASP A 2 -5.11 5.06 -24.48
C ASP A 2 -3.99 4.62 -23.52
N LEU A 3 -3.54 3.37 -23.67
CA LEU A 3 -2.52 2.79 -22.79
C LEU A 3 -1.14 3.44 -22.98
N ASP A 4 -0.83 3.88 -24.20
CA ASP A 4 0.48 4.47 -24.51
C ASP A 4 0.61 5.83 -23.84
N ARG A 5 -0.47 6.63 -23.83
CA ARG A 5 -0.55 7.87 -23.05
C ARG A 5 -0.38 7.61 -21.55
N ILE A 6 -1.08 6.61 -20.99
CA ILE A 6 -0.99 6.26 -19.56
C ILE A 6 0.42 5.79 -19.21
N SER A 7 1.03 4.95 -20.06
CA SER A 7 2.39 4.44 -19.89
C SER A 7 3.42 5.56 -19.93
N THR A 8 3.30 6.48 -20.90
CA THR A 8 4.17 7.66 -21.01
C THR A 8 4.07 8.52 -19.77
N ARG A 9 2.85 8.83 -19.32
CA ARG A 9 2.62 9.63 -18.12
C ARG A 9 3.15 8.95 -16.85
N ALA A 10 2.98 7.64 -16.73
CA ALA A 10 3.52 6.86 -15.62
C ALA A 10 5.07 6.86 -15.62
N ALA A 11 5.70 6.85 -16.80
CA ALA A 11 7.15 6.95 -16.94
C ALA A 11 7.68 8.34 -16.55
N GLU A 12 7.00 9.42 -16.95
CA GLU A 12 7.32 10.79 -16.53
C GLU A 12 7.23 10.95 -15.01
N LEU A 13 6.14 10.47 -14.41
CA LEU A 13 5.96 10.51 -12.96
C LEU A 13 7.04 9.67 -12.25
N ALA A 14 7.34 8.47 -12.74
CA ALA A 14 8.39 7.64 -12.18
C ALA A 14 9.76 8.33 -12.24
N ALA A 15 10.08 9.00 -13.34
CA ALA A 15 11.30 9.80 -13.47
C ALA A 15 11.33 10.96 -12.47
N ALA A 16 10.24 11.70 -12.32
CA ALA A 16 10.13 12.80 -11.35
C ALA A 16 10.31 12.31 -9.89
N PHE A 17 9.82 11.11 -9.57
CA PHE A 17 9.99 10.51 -8.26
C PHE A 17 11.36 9.84 -8.04
N GLY A 18 12.13 9.60 -9.11
CA GLY A 18 13.39 8.85 -9.06
C GLY A 18 13.19 7.34 -8.83
N VAL A 19 12.08 6.78 -9.32
CA VAL A 19 11.71 5.36 -9.14
C VAL A 19 11.58 4.64 -10.47
N ARG A 20 11.50 3.30 -10.41
CA ARG A 20 11.34 2.49 -11.62
C ARG A 20 9.88 2.53 -12.12
N ALA A 21 9.69 2.92 -13.38
CA ALA A 21 8.39 2.92 -14.02
C ALA A 21 7.74 1.51 -13.99
N PRO A 22 6.45 1.40 -13.60
CA PRO A 22 5.72 0.15 -13.66
C PRO A 22 5.32 -0.16 -15.11
N LEU A 23 5.13 -1.46 -15.41
CA LEU A 23 4.51 -1.86 -16.67
C LEU A 23 3.01 -1.56 -16.60
N ILE A 24 2.49 -0.75 -17.54
CA ILE A 24 1.05 -0.51 -17.67
C ILE A 24 0.46 -1.55 -18.61
N VAL A 25 -0.63 -2.19 -18.20
CA VAL A 25 -1.39 -3.12 -19.06
C VAL A 25 -2.87 -2.87 -18.93
N ALA A 26 -3.64 -3.09 -20.00
CA ALA A 26 -5.09 -3.24 -19.84
C ALA A 26 -5.39 -4.50 -19.04
N GLY A 27 -6.41 -4.45 -18.20
CA GLY A 27 -6.89 -5.65 -17.53
C GLY A 27 -8.16 -5.41 -16.73
N ASP A 28 -8.74 -6.50 -16.25
CA ASP A 28 -9.94 -6.43 -15.42
C ASP A 28 -9.61 -5.81 -14.05
N VAL A 29 -10.21 -4.65 -13.82
CA VAL A 29 -10.14 -3.91 -12.57
C VAL A 29 -11.52 -3.95 -11.93
N PRO A 30 -11.64 -4.54 -10.72
CA PRO A 30 -12.94 -4.63 -10.06
C PRO A 30 -13.58 -3.26 -9.87
N ALA A 31 -14.90 -3.19 -10.00
CA ALA A 31 -15.66 -1.95 -9.88
C ALA A 31 -15.48 -1.23 -8.52
N TRP A 32 -15.10 -1.97 -7.47
CA TRP A 32 -14.80 -1.39 -6.15
C TRP A 32 -13.43 -0.69 -6.06
N SER A 33 -12.57 -0.82 -7.07
CA SER A 33 -11.32 -0.06 -7.13
C SER A 33 -11.61 1.39 -7.52
N THR A 34 -11.56 2.28 -6.53
CA THR A 34 -11.94 3.70 -6.69
C THR A 34 -11.05 4.46 -7.67
N LEU A 35 -9.82 3.99 -7.92
CA LEU A 35 -8.89 4.61 -8.86
C LEU A 35 -8.99 4.05 -10.27
N GLY A 36 -9.79 2.99 -10.51
CA GLY A 36 -9.78 2.28 -11.79
C GLY A 36 -8.42 1.63 -12.14
N LEU A 37 -7.51 1.56 -11.17
CA LEU A 37 -6.19 0.95 -11.27
C LEU A 37 -6.10 -0.25 -10.33
N ARG A 38 -5.29 -1.25 -10.70
CA ARG A 38 -5.02 -2.41 -9.83
C ARG A 38 -3.59 -2.87 -9.97
N TYR A 39 -2.91 -3.01 -8.83
CA TYR A 39 -1.63 -3.69 -8.79
C TYR A 39 -1.76 -5.18 -9.14
N SER A 40 -0.87 -5.65 -10.02
CA SER A 40 -0.76 -7.05 -10.41
C SER A 40 0.71 -7.47 -10.36
N ALA A 41 1.03 -8.52 -9.61
CA ALA A 41 2.33 -9.17 -9.67
C ALA A 41 2.27 -10.30 -10.70
N TRP A 42 2.39 -9.97 -11.99
CA TRP A 42 2.38 -10.99 -13.04
C TRP A 42 3.82 -11.33 -13.46
N ASN A 43 4.18 -12.61 -13.52
CA ASN A 43 5.49 -13.08 -13.98
C ASN A 43 6.68 -12.38 -13.31
N LEU A 44 6.62 -12.18 -11.98
CA LEU A 44 7.66 -11.49 -11.19
C LEU A 44 7.92 -10.02 -11.60
N ARG A 45 7.10 -9.47 -12.51
CA ARG A 45 7.14 -8.07 -12.91
C ARG A 45 5.89 -7.37 -12.36
N PRO A 46 6.06 -6.39 -11.47
CA PRO A 46 4.92 -5.60 -11.02
C PRO A 46 4.37 -4.80 -12.20
N ALA A 47 3.09 -5.03 -12.48
CA ALA A 47 2.31 -4.35 -13.48
C ALA A 47 1.16 -3.59 -12.81
N LEU A 48 0.79 -2.48 -13.41
CA LEU A 48 -0.38 -1.69 -13.05
C LEU A 48 -1.44 -1.95 -14.12
N LYS A 49 -2.51 -2.65 -13.75
CA LYS A 49 -3.67 -2.84 -14.60
C LYS A 49 -4.51 -1.58 -14.60
N ALA A 50 -4.74 -1.00 -15.77
CA ALA A 50 -5.69 0.08 -15.98
C ALA A 50 -7.01 -0.51 -16.50
N GLY A 51 -8.11 -0.13 -15.86
CA GLY A 51 -9.46 -0.48 -16.29
C GLY A 51 -10.24 0.76 -16.74
N PRO A 52 -11.45 0.58 -17.32
CA PRO A 52 -12.26 1.67 -17.85
C PRO A 52 -12.61 2.75 -16.82
N GLY A 53 -12.61 2.41 -15.52
CA GLY A 53 -12.84 3.37 -14.44
C GLY A 53 -11.78 4.46 -14.35
N PHE A 54 -10.55 4.20 -14.80
CA PHE A 54 -9.46 5.17 -14.77
C PHE A 54 -9.69 6.32 -15.76
N ASP A 55 -10.08 6.00 -16.99
CA ASP A 55 -10.38 7.01 -18.03
C ASP A 55 -11.53 7.95 -17.65
N ARG A 56 -12.41 7.52 -16.75
CA ARG A 56 -13.55 8.31 -16.27
C ARG A 56 -13.18 9.32 -15.20
N LEU A 57 -11.98 9.21 -14.62
CA LEU A 57 -11.50 10.17 -13.64
C LEU A 57 -11.17 11.51 -14.33
N PRO A 58 -11.41 12.66 -13.67
CA PRO A 58 -10.84 13.94 -14.09
C PRO A 58 -9.32 13.86 -14.25
N ALA A 59 -8.75 14.64 -15.18
CA ALA A 59 -7.32 14.58 -15.49
C ALA A 59 -6.40 14.75 -14.26
N ALA A 60 -6.75 15.65 -13.34
CA ALA A 60 -5.99 15.85 -12.09
C ALA A 60 -6.03 14.62 -11.16
N GLU A 61 -7.16 13.91 -11.11
CA GLU A 61 -7.31 12.68 -10.33
C GLU A 61 -6.60 11.50 -11.00
N GLN A 62 -6.56 11.45 -12.35
CA GLN A 62 -5.77 10.47 -13.10
C GLN A 62 -4.29 10.59 -12.75
N ASP A 63 -3.75 11.82 -12.76
CA ASP A 63 -2.36 12.09 -12.42
C ASP A 63 -2.05 11.74 -10.95
N GLY A 64 -2.90 12.16 -10.01
CA GLY A 64 -2.75 11.81 -8.60
C GLY A 64 -2.82 10.30 -8.34
N ALA A 65 -3.74 9.60 -9.01
CA ALA A 65 -3.90 8.16 -8.90
C ALA A 65 -2.68 7.41 -9.44
N LEU A 66 -2.16 7.82 -10.62
CA LEU A 66 -0.94 7.25 -11.18
C LEU A 66 0.27 7.52 -10.28
N ALA A 67 0.44 8.74 -9.78
CA ALA A 67 1.54 9.12 -8.91
C ALA A 67 1.60 8.26 -7.65
N MET A 68 0.46 8.12 -6.95
CA MET A 68 0.37 7.27 -5.77
C MET A 68 0.65 5.79 -6.08
N MET A 69 0.14 5.28 -7.21
CA MET A 69 0.33 3.87 -7.58
C MET A 69 1.77 3.57 -8.01
N VAL A 70 2.42 4.46 -8.76
CA VAL A 70 3.84 4.34 -9.15
C VAL A 70 4.73 4.22 -7.91
N LEU A 71 4.55 5.11 -6.94
CA LEU A 71 5.29 5.09 -5.67
C LEU A 71 4.95 3.88 -4.80
N ALA A 72 3.66 3.53 -4.68
CA ALA A 72 3.24 2.36 -3.91
C ALA A 72 3.87 1.07 -4.45
N ILE A 73 3.92 0.93 -5.79
CA ILE A 73 4.57 -0.21 -6.44
C ILE A 73 6.06 -0.24 -6.13
N ASP A 74 6.75 0.90 -6.23
CA ASP A 74 8.18 0.96 -5.94
C ASP A 74 8.50 0.59 -4.48
N PHE A 75 7.76 1.16 -3.51
CA PHE A 75 7.91 0.79 -2.10
C PHE A 75 7.58 -0.68 -1.83
N GLN A 76 6.61 -1.23 -2.58
CA GLN A 76 6.31 -2.65 -2.49
C GLN A 76 7.50 -3.49 -2.96
N ARG A 77 8.15 -3.14 -4.07
CA ARG A 77 9.32 -3.85 -4.60
C ARG A 77 10.52 -3.76 -3.67
N THR A 78 10.92 -2.56 -3.30
CA THR A 78 12.15 -2.32 -2.51
C THR A 78 12.03 -2.88 -1.10
N GLY A 79 10.84 -2.84 -0.51
CA GLY A 79 10.64 -3.31 0.85
C GLY A 79 10.26 -4.78 0.99
N ALA A 80 9.69 -5.45 -0.02
CA ALA A 80 8.98 -6.72 0.20
C ALA A 80 9.91 -7.81 0.74
N ASN A 81 11.08 -7.99 0.10
CA ASN A 81 12.04 -9.02 0.49
C ASN A 81 12.59 -8.77 1.90
N LYS A 82 12.92 -7.51 2.23
CA LYS A 82 13.40 -7.14 3.56
C LYS A 82 12.35 -7.42 4.64
N THR A 83 11.08 -7.11 4.38
CA THR A 83 10.01 -7.40 5.35
C THR A 83 9.75 -8.89 5.47
N ALA A 84 9.73 -9.65 4.36
CA ALA A 84 9.58 -11.09 4.41
C ALA A 84 10.71 -11.75 5.20
N LEU A 85 11.95 -11.28 5.01
CA LEU A 85 13.11 -11.76 5.76
C LEU A 85 13.01 -11.41 7.26
N ILE A 86 12.72 -10.15 7.60
CA ILE A 86 12.55 -9.74 9.02
C ILE A 86 11.43 -10.55 9.66
N TYR A 87 10.31 -10.73 8.98
CA TYR A 87 9.20 -11.53 9.47
C TYR A 87 9.60 -12.98 9.72
N ALA A 88 10.28 -13.62 8.75
CA ALA A 88 10.74 -14.99 8.88
C ALA A 88 11.73 -15.16 10.05
N LEU A 89 12.69 -14.24 10.20
CA LEU A 89 13.66 -14.27 11.29
C LEU A 89 13.01 -14.05 12.66
N SER A 90 12.15 -13.03 12.79
CA SER A 90 11.42 -12.76 14.03
C SER A 90 10.50 -13.92 14.41
N TYR A 91 9.85 -14.53 13.43
CA TYR A 91 9.01 -15.69 13.66
C TYR A 91 9.84 -16.89 14.14
N MET A 92 10.96 -17.20 13.48
CA MET A 92 11.87 -18.27 13.91
C MET A 92 12.42 -18.06 15.32
N ALA A 93 12.77 -16.82 15.67
CA ALA A 93 13.27 -16.46 17.00
C ALA A 93 12.25 -16.71 18.12
N ILE A 94 10.95 -16.56 17.85
CA ILE A 94 9.87 -16.83 18.81
C ILE A 94 9.45 -18.31 18.75
N ALA A 95 9.43 -18.87 17.55
CA ALA A 95 9.01 -20.24 17.26
C ALA A 95 9.86 -21.30 17.94
N LEU A 96 11.18 -21.21 17.77
CA LEU A 96 12.09 -22.25 18.19
C LEU A 96 12.08 -22.43 19.72
N PRO A 97 12.13 -21.36 20.54
CA PRO A 97 11.96 -21.50 21.99
C PRO A 97 10.61 -22.09 22.38
N LEU A 98 9.51 -21.66 21.74
CA LEU A 98 8.17 -22.18 22.02
C LEU A 98 8.05 -23.68 21.70
N ILE A 99 8.61 -24.12 20.57
CA ILE A 99 8.66 -25.54 20.19
C ILE A 99 9.49 -26.33 21.20
N TYR A 100 10.65 -25.80 21.61
CA TYR A 100 11.50 -26.44 22.62
C TYR A 100 10.77 -26.62 23.96
N VAL A 101 10.13 -25.56 24.46
CA VAL A 101 9.36 -25.60 25.71
C VAL A 101 8.18 -26.56 25.60
N ALA A 102 7.45 -26.53 24.48
CA ALA A 102 6.33 -27.44 24.25
C ALA A 102 6.78 -28.91 24.20
N ALA A 103 7.92 -29.20 23.58
CA ALA A 103 8.50 -30.54 23.55
C ALA A 103 8.97 -30.99 24.95
N TYR A 104 9.61 -30.09 25.70
CA TYR A 104 10.08 -30.36 27.07
C TYR A 104 8.93 -30.69 28.04
N HIS A 105 7.78 -30.02 27.88
CA HIS A 105 6.59 -30.26 28.68
C HIS A 105 5.60 -31.26 28.06
N GLU A 106 6.02 -31.99 27.02
CA GLU A 106 5.20 -33.01 26.33
C GLU A 106 3.80 -32.51 25.91
N VAL A 107 3.72 -31.23 25.54
CA VAL A 107 2.45 -30.60 25.15
C VAL A 107 1.90 -31.31 23.90
N PRO A 108 0.58 -31.60 23.85
CA PRO A 108 -0.02 -32.22 22.68
C PRO A 108 0.26 -31.42 21.40
N ARG A 109 0.73 -32.12 20.35
CA ARG A 109 1.11 -31.50 19.07
C ARG A 109 0.01 -30.61 18.48
N SER A 110 -1.25 -30.99 18.64
CA SER A 110 -2.41 -30.21 18.16
C SER A 110 -2.50 -28.83 18.82
N VAL A 111 -2.25 -28.74 20.13
CA VAL A 111 -2.23 -27.49 20.88
C VAL A 111 -1.04 -26.62 20.44
N THR A 112 0.15 -27.22 20.36
CA THR A 112 1.36 -26.51 19.91
C THR A 112 1.18 -25.93 18.51
N LEU A 113 0.68 -26.73 17.55
CA LEU A 113 0.43 -26.30 16.18
C LEU A 113 -0.64 -25.21 16.10
N SER A 114 -1.69 -25.28 16.94
CA SER A 114 -2.78 -24.29 16.94
C SER A 114 -2.30 -22.92 17.45
N ILE A 115 -1.58 -22.90 18.57
CA ILE A 115 -0.99 -21.68 19.12
C ILE A 115 0.01 -21.10 18.12
N PHE A 116 0.83 -21.96 17.52
CA PHE A 116 1.87 -21.55 16.58
C PHE A 116 1.31 -20.98 15.28
N GLY A 117 0.28 -21.62 14.73
CA GLY A 117 -0.46 -21.12 13.57
C GLY A 117 -1.18 -19.81 13.88
N GLY A 118 -1.78 -19.68 15.07
CA GLY A 118 -2.41 -18.44 15.52
C GLY A 118 -1.42 -17.28 15.62
N LEU A 119 -0.28 -17.50 16.27
CA LEU A 119 0.79 -16.50 16.38
C LEU A 119 1.39 -16.12 15.03
N TYR A 120 1.54 -17.09 14.11
CA TYR A 120 1.98 -16.83 12.74
C TYR A 120 1.01 -15.90 12.02
N ILE A 121 -0.28 -16.25 11.99
CA ILE A 121 -1.29 -15.46 11.30
C ILE A 121 -1.34 -14.05 11.89
N LEU A 122 -1.38 -13.94 13.23
CA LEU A 122 -1.42 -12.65 13.91
C LEU A 122 -0.18 -11.80 13.62
N GLY A 123 1.01 -12.38 13.72
CA GLY A 123 2.28 -11.71 13.44
C GLY A 123 2.38 -11.26 11.98
N TYR A 124 1.92 -12.10 11.04
CA TYR A 124 1.87 -11.77 9.63
C TYR A 124 0.96 -10.59 9.36
N LEU A 125 -0.27 -10.63 9.89
CA LEU A 125 -1.26 -9.55 9.75
C LEU A 125 -0.76 -8.24 10.35
N LEU A 126 -0.15 -8.27 11.53
CA LEU A 126 0.43 -7.09 12.18
C LEU A 126 1.59 -6.51 11.36
N THR A 127 2.50 -7.36 10.89
CA THR A 127 3.66 -6.94 10.09
C THR A 127 3.21 -6.32 8.77
N PHE A 128 2.26 -6.97 8.09
CA PHE A 128 1.69 -6.48 6.85
C PHE A 128 0.95 -5.16 7.06
N GLY A 129 0.15 -5.06 8.13
CA GLY A 129 -0.58 -3.85 8.49
C GLY A 129 0.32 -2.66 8.77
N LEU A 130 1.32 -2.84 9.65
CA LEU A 130 2.30 -1.80 9.96
C LEU A 130 3.09 -1.34 8.73
N ARG A 131 3.43 -2.28 7.85
CA ARG A 131 4.09 -1.98 6.58
C ARG A 131 3.19 -1.15 5.68
N PHE A 132 1.94 -1.57 5.49
CA PHE A 132 0.98 -0.88 4.63
C PHE A 132 0.70 0.54 5.14
N PHE A 133 0.52 0.69 6.45
CA PHE A 133 0.35 1.97 7.12
C PHE A 133 1.55 2.92 6.88
N ARG A 134 2.78 2.41 7.07
CA ARG A 134 4.00 3.18 6.80
C ARG A 134 4.16 3.54 5.33
N MET A 135 3.77 2.63 4.43
CA MET A 135 3.83 2.83 2.99
C MET A 135 2.93 4.00 2.57
N ILE A 136 1.67 4.02 3.01
CA ILE A 136 0.73 5.11 2.68
C ILE A 136 1.30 6.47 3.09
N HIS A 137 1.81 6.60 4.31
CA HIS A 137 2.42 7.86 4.74
C HIS A 137 3.66 8.27 3.94
N ARG A 138 4.48 7.30 3.49
CA ARG A 138 5.64 7.60 2.64
C ARG A 138 5.22 8.03 1.24
N VAL A 139 4.19 7.39 0.69
CA VAL A 139 3.57 7.79 -0.59
C VAL A 139 3.03 9.20 -0.46
N ASP A 140 2.20 9.49 0.54
CA ASP A 140 1.63 10.82 0.78
C ASP A 140 2.72 11.89 0.86
N HIS A 141 3.75 11.65 1.67
CA HIS A 141 4.84 12.60 1.83
C HIS A 141 5.58 12.84 0.51
N ARG A 142 5.88 11.78 -0.24
CA ARG A 142 6.65 11.89 -1.48
C ARG A 142 5.85 12.53 -2.61
N VAL A 143 4.55 12.25 -2.70
CA VAL A 143 3.65 12.94 -3.64
C VAL A 143 3.53 14.40 -3.25
N ALA A 144 3.35 14.72 -1.97
CA ALA A 144 3.27 16.12 -1.50
C ALA A 144 4.57 16.90 -1.77
N GLU A 145 5.72 16.25 -1.63
CA GLU A 145 7.04 16.85 -1.88
C GLU A 145 7.27 17.19 -3.36
N VAL A 146 6.87 16.30 -4.29
CA VAL A 146 7.16 16.46 -5.73
C VAL A 146 6.03 17.15 -6.49
N MET A 147 4.79 16.83 -6.18
CA MET A 147 3.60 17.35 -6.89
C MET A 147 2.82 18.39 -6.08
N GLY A 148 3.19 18.61 -4.83
CA GLY A 148 2.50 19.51 -3.92
C GLY A 148 1.41 18.81 -3.11
N ARG A 149 1.20 19.33 -1.90
CA ARG A 149 0.15 18.88 -0.98
C ARG A 149 -1.26 18.84 -1.59
N PRO A 150 -1.69 19.79 -2.44
CA PRO A 150 -3.05 19.77 -3.00
C PRO A 150 -3.40 18.48 -3.76
N VAL A 151 -2.42 17.81 -4.37
CA VAL A 151 -2.64 16.52 -5.06
C VAL A 151 -3.00 15.42 -4.07
N VAL A 152 -2.37 15.42 -2.91
CA VAL A 152 -2.63 14.45 -1.84
C VAL A 152 -4.01 14.69 -1.22
N ASP A 153 -4.35 15.95 -0.96
CA ASP A 153 -5.66 16.34 -0.42
C ASP A 153 -6.79 15.99 -1.41
N LEU A 154 -6.61 16.29 -2.71
CA LEU A 154 -7.52 15.89 -3.79
C LEU A 154 -7.81 14.38 -3.74
N MET A 155 -6.76 13.58 -3.53
CA MET A 155 -6.89 12.12 -3.54
C MET A 155 -7.53 11.56 -2.27
N MET A 156 -7.31 12.19 -1.11
CA MET A 156 -8.07 11.86 0.10
C MET A 156 -9.56 12.16 -0.07
N ASP A 157 -9.90 13.28 -0.71
CA ASP A 157 -11.30 13.64 -0.95
C ASP A 157 -11.95 12.67 -1.95
N HIS A 158 -11.20 12.24 -2.98
CA HIS A 158 -11.63 11.18 -3.89
C HIS A 158 -11.93 9.86 -3.19
N GLU A 159 -11.04 9.42 -2.29
CA GLU A 159 -11.24 8.21 -1.47
C GLU A 159 -12.53 8.31 -0.65
N ILE A 160 -12.83 9.47 -0.05
CA ILE A 160 -14.04 9.70 0.73
C ILE A 160 -15.29 9.61 -0.16
N ARG A 161 -15.31 10.35 -1.28
CA ARG A 161 -16.47 10.37 -2.20
C ARG A 161 -16.82 8.97 -2.69
N ASN A 162 -15.80 8.14 -2.93
CA ASN A 162 -15.95 6.81 -3.50
C ASN A 162 -15.93 5.67 -2.46
N ALA A 163 -15.90 5.97 -1.15
CA ALA A 163 -15.86 4.96 -0.10
C ALA A 163 -17.05 4.00 -0.11
N HIS A 164 -18.19 4.44 -0.65
CA HIS A 164 -19.41 3.63 -0.79
C HIS A 164 -19.27 2.50 -1.82
N LEU A 165 -18.33 2.60 -2.77
CA LEU A 165 -18.05 1.56 -3.77
C LEU A 165 -17.32 0.34 -3.16
N ILE A 166 -16.74 0.50 -1.97
CA ILE A 166 -15.95 -0.54 -1.31
C ILE A 166 -16.88 -1.52 -0.57
N PRO A 167 -16.83 -2.84 -0.86
CA PRO A 167 -17.61 -3.85 -0.15
C PRO A 167 -17.35 -3.81 1.36
N ARG A 168 -18.40 -4.03 2.17
CA ARG A 168 -18.33 -3.97 3.65
C ARG A 168 -17.20 -4.81 4.24
N SER A 169 -16.98 -6.03 3.71
CA SER A 169 -15.89 -6.93 4.15
C SER A 169 -14.50 -6.34 3.94
N ARG A 170 -14.29 -5.63 2.83
CA ARG A 170 -13.02 -4.96 2.52
C ARG A 170 -12.88 -3.63 3.26
N ARG A 171 -13.99 -2.93 3.49
CA ARG A 171 -13.99 -1.68 4.25
C ARG A 171 -13.46 -1.87 5.67
N LEU A 172 -13.80 -2.98 6.33
CA LEU A 172 -13.24 -3.32 7.64
C LEU A 172 -11.72 -3.54 7.56
N LEU A 173 -11.24 -4.28 6.55
CA LEU A 173 -9.80 -4.49 6.35
C LEU A 173 -9.06 -3.17 6.10
N PHE A 174 -9.61 -2.30 5.26
CA PHE A 174 -9.02 -0.97 5.05
C PHE A 174 -9.07 -0.11 6.31
N ALA A 175 -10.14 -0.17 7.10
CA ALA A 175 -10.21 0.55 8.37
C ALA A 175 -9.14 0.08 9.38
N LEU A 176 -8.74 -1.21 9.33
CA LEU A 176 -7.71 -1.77 10.19
C LEU A 176 -6.28 -1.42 9.73
N TYR A 177 -6.04 -1.37 8.41
CA TYR A 177 -4.69 -1.26 7.86
C TYR A 177 -4.34 0.11 7.25
N CYS A 178 -5.33 0.92 6.90
CA CYS A 178 -5.11 2.25 6.35
C CYS A 178 -5.13 3.31 7.45
N PRO A 179 -4.21 4.28 7.43
CA PRO A 179 -4.31 5.46 8.28
C PRO A 179 -5.58 6.24 7.96
N THR A 180 -6.22 6.79 8.99
CA THR A 180 -7.38 7.66 8.82
C THR A 180 -6.95 8.98 8.18
N ARG A 181 -7.88 9.69 7.52
CA ARG A 181 -7.62 11.04 6.97
C ARG A 181 -7.03 11.97 8.02
N ALA A 182 -7.56 11.96 9.25
CA ALA A 182 -7.03 12.77 10.34
C ALA A 182 -5.56 12.45 10.66
N GLN A 183 -5.18 11.16 10.64
CA GLN A 183 -3.77 10.75 10.85
C GLN A 183 -2.88 11.18 9.69
N ARG A 184 -3.34 11.04 8.44
CA ARG A 184 -2.59 11.47 7.26
C ARG A 184 -2.38 12.99 7.23
N LEU A 185 -3.44 13.76 7.44
CA LEU A 185 -3.40 15.23 7.51
C LEU A 185 -2.47 15.73 8.61
N ARG A 186 -2.59 15.21 9.84
CA ARG A 186 -1.70 15.61 10.96
C ARG A 186 -0.22 15.43 10.62
N ARG A 187 0.15 14.36 9.91
CA ARG A 187 1.53 14.14 9.47
C ARG A 187 1.95 15.10 8.36
N LEU A 188 1.07 15.36 7.39
CA LEU A 188 1.35 16.32 6.32
C LEU A 188 1.46 17.75 6.86
N ASP A 189 0.64 18.13 7.84
CA ASP A 189 0.73 19.42 8.53
C ASP A 189 2.05 19.58 9.29
N ALA A 190 2.53 18.51 9.93
CA ALA A 190 3.82 18.53 10.61
C ALA A 190 5.01 18.71 9.63
N ALA A 191 4.88 18.21 8.39
CA ALA A 191 5.95 18.25 7.39
C ALA A 191 5.89 19.48 6.46
N PHE A 192 4.69 19.91 6.08
CA PHE A 192 4.40 20.91 5.04
C PHE A 192 3.38 21.98 5.49
N GLY A 193 3.05 22.04 6.78
CA GLY A 193 2.14 23.04 7.32
C GLY A 193 2.72 24.47 7.28
N PRO A 194 1.86 25.48 7.46
CA PRO A 194 2.24 26.90 7.34
C PRO A 194 3.37 27.34 8.28
N ARG A 195 3.64 26.58 9.36
CA ARG A 195 4.70 26.87 10.34
C ARG A 195 6.13 26.59 9.84
N ARG A 196 6.32 26.03 8.64
CA ARG A 196 7.66 25.75 8.07
C ARG A 196 8.12 26.72 6.97
N ILE A 197 7.29 27.70 6.60
CA ILE A 197 7.65 28.71 5.57
C ILE A 197 8.50 29.86 6.17
N THR A 198 8.74 29.84 7.49
CA THR A 198 9.61 30.78 8.19
C THR A 198 10.79 30.04 8.84
N ALA A 199 11.79 29.69 8.05
CA ALA A 199 13.15 29.40 8.51
C ALA A 199 14.13 29.64 7.37
#